data_AF-A0A2N1DQQ7-F1
#
_entry.id   AF-A0A2N1DQQ7-F1
#
_cell.length_a   1.000
_cell.length_b   1.000
_cell.length_c   1.000
_cell.angle_alpha   90.00
_cell.angle_beta   90.00
_cell.angle_gamma   90.00
#
_symmetry.space_group_name_H-M   'P 1'
#
loop_
_entity.id
_entity.type
_entity.pdbx_description
1 polymer ?
#
loop_
_entity_poly.entity_id
_entity_poly.type
_entity_poly.pdbx_seq_one_letter_code
_entity_poly.pdbx_strand_id
1 'polypeptide(L)'
;MLRTNFIFFLLLSWKLSTVLIFPVIIYFYLILMNFYTDSFTFQQLDQGSNIHKGAVVVVYIIYLLIWKSLNRKVKNYLKKFEYS
;
A
#
# COMPACT_ATOMS: atom_id res chain seq x y z
N MET A 1 29.04 -7.67 -4.80
CA MET A 1 27.91 -8.61 -4.94
C MET A 1 26.81 -8.39 -3.89
N LEU A 2 27.10 -8.45 -2.58
CA LEU A 2 26.08 -8.30 -1.52
C LEU A 2 25.26 -7.00 -1.59
N ARG A 3 25.92 -5.87 -1.87
CA ARG A 3 25.28 -4.54 -1.94
C ARG A 3 24.30 -4.41 -3.13
N THR A 4 24.66 -4.95 -4.28
CA THR A 4 23.78 -4.97 -5.47
C THR A 4 22.56 -5.86 -5.24
N ASN A 5 22.74 -7.02 -4.60
CA ASN A 5 21.64 -7.92 -4.24
C ASN A 5 20.68 -7.25 -3.24
N PHE A 6 21.22 -6.51 -2.27
CA PHE A 6 20.42 -5.76 -1.30
C PHE A 6 19.61 -4.62 -1.95
N ILE A 7 20.21 -3.85 -2.87
CA ILE A 7 19.51 -2.81 -3.62
C ILE A 7 18.39 -3.41 -4.48
N PHE A 8 18.64 -4.55 -5.13
CA PHE A 8 17.63 -5.26 -5.90
C PHE A 8 16.47 -5.72 -5.02
N PHE A 9 16.76 -6.28 -3.84
CA PHE A 9 15.76 -6.67 -2.86
C PHE A 9 14.91 -5.48 -2.39
N LEU A 10 15.52 -4.33 -2.12
CA LEU A 10 14.79 -3.11 -1.74
C LEU A 10 13.90 -2.60 -2.88
N LEU A 11 14.40 -2.59 -4.13
CA LEU A 11 13.60 -2.22 -5.30
C LEU A 11 12.41 -3.15 -5.51
N LEU A 12 12.63 -4.46 -5.34
CA LEU A 12 11.59 -5.46 -5.45
C LEU A 12 10.54 -5.25 -4.35
N SER A 13 10.97 -5.07 -3.11
CA SER A 13 10.08 -4.81 -1.96
C SER A 13 9.26 -3.53 -2.17
N TRP A 14 9.89 -2.46 -2.67
CA TRP A 14 9.22 -1.21 -3.01
C TRP A 14 8.16 -1.37 -4.12
N LYS A 15 8.43 -2.21 -5.12
CA LYS A 15 7.42 -2.52 -6.15
C LYS A 15 6.28 -3.36 -5.58
N LEU A 16 6.61 -4.39 -4.81
CA LEU A 16 5.64 -5.28 -4.19
C LEU A 16 4.74 -4.55 -3.19
N SER A 17 5.20 -3.44 -2.58
CA SER A 17 4.36 -2.65 -1.68
C SER A 17 3.06 -2.17 -2.34
N THR A 18 3.04 -1.95 -3.66
CA THR A 18 1.81 -1.56 -4.40
C THR A 18 0.71 -2.61 -4.37
N VAL A 19 1.07 -3.88 -4.22
CA VAL A 19 0.13 -5.00 -4.13
C VAL A 19 -0.13 -5.36 -2.66
N LEU A 20 0.94 -5.41 -1.86
CA LEU A 20 0.88 -5.79 -0.45
C LEU A 20 0.12 -4.78 0.42
N ILE A 21 -0.03 -3.53 -0.03
CA ILE A 21 -0.79 -2.52 0.71
C ILE A 21 -2.30 -2.80 0.71
N PHE A 22 -2.81 -3.52 -0.27
CA PHE A 22 -4.25 -3.76 -0.41
C PHE A 22 -4.86 -4.48 0.82
N PRO A 23 -4.33 -5.64 1.27
CA PRO A 23 -4.83 -6.27 2.50
C PRO A 23 -4.65 -5.38 3.74
N VAL A 24 -3.60 -4.55 3.78
CA VAL A 24 -3.39 -3.59 4.87
C VAL A 24 -4.49 -2.53 4.91
N ILE A 25 -4.85 -1.96 3.76
CA ILE A 25 -5.94 -0.98 3.64
C ILE A 25 -7.26 -1.60 4.10
N ILE A 26 -7.57 -2.82 3.67
CA ILE A 26 -8.78 -3.54 4.09
C ILE A 26 -8.78 -3.72 5.61
N TYR A 27 -7.68 -4.20 6.18
CA TYR A 27 -7.57 -4.43 7.62
C TYR A 27 -7.79 -3.15 8.42
N PHE A 28 -7.12 -2.06 8.05
CA PHE A 28 -7.32 -0.76 8.71
C PHE A 28 -8.74 -0.22 8.54
N TYR A 29 -9.33 -0.40 7.36
CA TYR A 29 -10.70 0.01 7.11
C TYR A 29 -11.69 -0.73 8.02
N LEU A 30 -11.52 -2.04 8.20
CA LEU A 30 -12.35 -2.83 9.11
C LEU A 30 -12.19 -2.40 10.57
N ILE A 31 -10.96 -2.11 11.02
CA ILE A 31 -10.73 -1.57 12.37
C ILE A 31 -11.47 -0.24 12.55
N LEU A 32 -11.32 0.66 11.58
CA LEU A 32 -11.91 1.99 11.63
C LEU A 32 -13.45 1.90 11.64
N MET A 33 -14.05 1.06 10.79
CA MET A 33 -15.50 0.89 10.78
C MET A 33 -16.03 0.17 12.02
N ASN A 34 -15.27 -0.78 12.59
CA ASN A 34 -15.62 -1.39 13.87
C ASN A 34 -15.63 -0.35 14.99
N PHE A 35 -14.69 0.60 14.99
CA PHE A 35 -14.69 1.69 15.97
C PHE A 35 -15.94 2.58 15.89
N TYR A 36 -16.52 2.78 14.70
CA TYR A 36 -17.72 3.62 14.53
C TYR A 36 -19.05 2.87 14.65
N THR A 37 -19.07 1.55 14.42
CA THR A 37 -20.31 0.78 14.23
C THR A 37 -20.38 -0.51 15.06
N ASP A 38 -19.39 -0.75 15.93
CA ASP A 38 -19.19 -1.88 16.86
C ASP A 38 -19.27 -3.31 16.27
N SER A 39 -19.66 -3.47 15.01
CA SER A 39 -20.00 -4.76 14.41
C SER A 39 -19.77 -4.83 12.89
N PHE A 40 -18.85 -4.02 12.36
CA PHE A 40 -18.56 -4.01 10.93
C PHE A 40 -17.64 -5.16 10.51
N THR A 41 -18.16 -6.07 9.69
CA THR A 41 -17.43 -7.29 9.28
C THR A 41 -16.90 -7.21 7.85
N PHE A 42 -15.93 -8.06 7.51
CA PHE A 42 -15.44 -8.20 6.14
C PHE A 42 -16.56 -8.61 5.17
N GLN A 43 -17.50 -9.45 5.61
CA GLN A 43 -18.66 -9.81 4.79
C GLN A 43 -19.51 -8.59 4.44
N GLN A 44 -19.69 -7.65 5.36
CA GLN A 44 -20.40 -6.39 5.07
C GLN A 44 -19.59 -5.46 4.16
N LEU A 45 -18.27 -5.50 4.20
CA LEU A 45 -17.44 -4.79 3.21
C LEU A 45 -17.63 -5.38 1.80
N ASP A 46 -17.67 -6.71 1.69
CA ASP A 46 -17.75 -7.40 0.41
C ASP A 46 -19.17 -7.48 -0.17
N GLN A 47 -20.19 -7.60 0.67
CA GLN A 47 -21.60 -7.70 0.25
C GLN A 47 -22.40 -6.40 0.44
N GLY A 48 -21.88 -5.46 1.24
CA GLY A 48 -22.58 -4.23 1.57
C GLY A 48 -22.49 -3.16 0.49
N SER A 49 -22.91 -1.96 0.87
CA SER A 49 -23.05 -0.81 -0.02
C SER A 49 -21.77 -0.49 -0.79
N ASN A 50 -21.94 -0.13 -2.07
CA ASN A 50 -20.86 0.28 -2.97
C ASN A 50 -20.00 1.42 -2.41
N ILE A 51 -20.50 2.18 -1.42
CA ILE A 51 -19.78 3.26 -0.75
C ILE A 51 -18.54 2.73 0.00
N HIS A 52 -18.64 1.60 0.72
CA HIS A 52 -17.51 1.06 1.48
C HIS A 52 -16.41 0.55 0.56
N LYS A 53 -16.79 -0.14 -0.52
CA LYS A 53 -15.88 -0.57 -1.58
C LYS A 53 -15.22 0.62 -2.26
N GLY A 54 -16.01 1.64 -2.60
CA GLY A 54 -15.53 2.89 -3.18
C GLY A 54 -14.50 3.58 -2.29
N ALA A 55 -14.75 3.65 -0.98
CA ALA A 55 -13.81 4.23 -0.03
C ALA A 55 -12.46 3.49 -0.02
N VAL A 56 -12.46 2.16 0.03
CA VAL A 56 -11.23 1.34 -0.04
C VAL A 56 -10.49 1.59 -1.36
N VAL A 57 -11.20 1.65 -2.48
CA VAL A 57 -10.60 1.94 -3.81
C VAL A 57 -10.00 3.35 -3.86
N VAL A 58 -10.68 4.35 -3.32
CA VAL A 58 -10.17 5.73 -3.28
C VAL A 58 -8.88 5.80 -2.45
N VAL A 59 -8.86 5.18 -1.27
CA VAL A 59 -7.65 5.10 -0.43
C VAL A 59 -6.52 4.40 -1.17
N TYR A 60 -6.82 3.31 -1.88
CA TYR A 60 -5.83 2.61 -2.70
C TYR A 60 -5.28 3.48 -3.84
N ILE A 61 -6.14 4.23 -4.55
CA ILE A 61 -5.70 5.16 -5.61
C ILE A 61 -4.82 6.26 -5.04
N ILE A 62 -5.20 6.86 -3.90
CA ILE A 62 -4.37 7.86 -3.21
C ILE A 62 -3.00 7.29 -2.89
N TYR A 63 -2.95 6.07 -2.34
CA TYR A 63 -1.69 5.39 -2.09
C TYR A 63 -0.86 5.22 -3.37
N LEU A 64 -1.45 4.77 -4.47
CA LEU A 64 -0.73 4.62 -5.74
C LEU A 64 -0.19 5.94 -6.29
N LEU A 65 -0.92 7.03 -6.14
CA LEU A 65 -0.45 8.36 -6.54
C LEU A 65 0.76 8.81 -5.71
N ILE A 66 0.70 8.61 -4.38
CA ILE A 66 1.81 8.89 -3.48
C ILE A 66 3.01 8.00 -3.84
N TRP A 67 2.78 6.69 -4.03
CA TRP A 67 3.80 5.73 -4.41
C TRP A 67 4.47 6.14 -5.72
N LYS A 68 3.70 6.57 -6.74
CA LYS A 68 4.23 7.04 -8.02
C LYS A 68 5.16 8.24 -7.85
N SER A 69 4.78 9.21 -7.02
CA SER A 69 5.59 10.38 -6.70
C SER A 69 6.90 9.97 -5.99
N LEU A 70 6.79 9.08 -5.01
CA LEU A 70 7.93 8.59 -4.23
C LEU A 70 8.85 7.66 -5.03
N ASN A 71 8.33 6.91 -6.01
CA ASN A 71 9.10 5.97 -6.82
C ASN A 71 10.28 6.63 -7.53
N ARG A 72 10.11 7.86 -8.02
CA ARG A 72 11.21 8.64 -8.60
C ARG A 72 12.29 8.95 -7.56
N LYS A 73 11.88 9.36 -6.35
CA LYS A 73 12.80 9.66 -5.24
C LYS A 73 13.54 8.40 -4.80
N VAL A 74 12.84 7.30 -4.55
CA VAL A 74 13.41 6.02 -4.10
C VAL A 74 14.44 5.50 -5.09
N LYS A 75 14.15 5.50 -6.40
CA LYS A 75 15.13 5.11 -7.43
C LYS A 75 16.39 5.98 -7.40
N ASN A 76 16.22 7.29 -7.27
CA ASN A 76 17.37 8.21 -7.20
C ASN A 76 18.21 7.99 -5.94
N TYR A 77 17.58 7.77 -4.79
CA TYR A 77 18.28 7.46 -3.54
C TYR A 77 19.04 6.14 -3.62
N LEU A 78 18.41 5.09 -4.15
CA LEU A 78 19.03 3.78 -4.30
C LEU A 78 20.19 3.82 -5.31
N LYS A 79 20.05 4.57 -6.41
CA LYS A 79 21.14 4.80 -7.36
C LYS A 79 22.30 5.53 -6.69
N LYS A 80 22.03 6.59 -5.92
CA LYS A 80 23.09 7.30 -5.17
C LYS A 80 23.78 6.37 -4.17
N PHE A 81 23.03 5.50 -3.50
CA PHE A 81 23.57 4.50 -2.57
C PHE A 81 24.38 3.40 -3.27
N GLU A 82 24.21 3.19 -4.58
CA GLU A 82 25.01 2.25 -5.39
C GLU A 82 26.37 2.81 -5.85
N TYR A 83 26.51 4.13 -5.89
CA TYR A 83 27.77 4.80 -6.28
C TYR A 83 28.50 5.49 -5.11
N SER A 84 27.89 5.53 -3.92
CA SER A 84 28.53 6.02 -2.69
C SER A 84 29.45 4.99 -2.05
#